data_AF-A0A1A0N5P8-F1
#
_entry.id   AF-A0A1A0N5P8-F1
#
_cell.length_a   1.000
_cell.length_b   1.000
_cell.length_c   1.000
_cell.angle_alpha   90.00
_cell.angle_beta   90.00
_cell.angle_gamma   90.00
#
_symmetry.space_group_name_H-M   'P 1'
#
loop_
_entity.id
_entity.type
_entity.pdbx_description
1 polymer ?
#
loop_
_entity_poly.entity_id
_entity_poly.type
_entity_poly.pdbx_seq_one_letter_code
_entity_poly.pdbx_strand_id
1 'polypeptide(L)'
;MADSCADASSGLPLALDGGACADVLAQERRWLTAITDGDRATVESILAPSFKHIDSTGKLLDRAQEVAAVEKAPFTMNPSEQLVDLAGDTAVVHGVNTLMDGSNVLARERFTDVFVLRNDTWMALSAQETTLR
;
A
#
# COMPACT_ATOMS: atom_id res chain seq x y z
N MET A 1 -4.07 -14.82 6.88
CA MET A 1 -5.10 -14.22 7.75
C MET A 1 -6.20 -13.65 6.85
N ALA A 2 -7.43 -13.51 7.34
CA ALA A 2 -8.46 -12.80 6.59
C ALA A 2 -8.23 -11.29 6.71
N ASP A 3 -8.68 -10.53 5.73
CA ASP A 3 -8.64 -9.07 5.79
C ASP A 3 -9.51 -8.57 6.95
N SER A 4 -9.12 -7.47 7.59
CA SER A 4 -9.90 -6.84 8.67
C SER A 4 -9.65 -5.34 8.75
N CYS A 5 -10.61 -4.60 9.31
CA CYS A 5 -10.42 -3.19 9.65
C CYS A 5 -10.81 -2.95 11.11
N ALA A 6 -10.07 -2.10 11.81
CA ALA A 6 -10.35 -1.74 13.19
C ALA A 6 -10.07 -0.25 13.46
N ASP A 7 -10.72 0.29 14.48
CA ASP A 7 -10.34 1.56 15.09
C ASP A 7 -9.08 1.35 15.93
N ALA A 8 -8.00 2.06 15.62
CA ALA A 8 -6.69 1.86 16.23
C ALA A 8 -6.67 2.19 17.74
N SER A 9 -7.59 3.05 18.20
CA SER A 9 -7.64 3.48 19.61
C SER A 9 -8.35 2.48 20.51
N SER A 10 -9.40 1.85 20.00
CA SER A 10 -10.30 0.97 20.75
C SER A 10 -10.14 -0.50 20.40
N GLY A 11 -9.50 -0.82 19.27
CA GLY A 11 -9.40 -2.16 18.70
C GLY A 11 -10.75 -2.73 18.22
N LEU A 12 -11.80 -1.90 18.17
CA LEU A 12 -13.12 -2.33 17.74
C LEU A 12 -13.14 -2.54 16.22
N PRO A 13 -13.76 -3.64 15.74
CA PRO A 13 -13.85 -3.92 14.32
C PRO A 13 -14.72 -2.88 13.60
N LEU A 14 -14.29 -2.50 12.41
CA LEU A 14 -15.00 -1.62 11.48
C LEU A 14 -15.41 -2.41 10.23
N ALA A 15 -16.42 -1.91 9.51
CA ALA A 15 -16.82 -2.51 8.24
C ALA A 15 -15.70 -2.33 7.20
N LEU A 16 -15.23 -3.44 6.63
CA LEU A 16 -14.20 -3.45 5.58
C LEU A 16 -14.66 -2.80 4.28
N ASP A 17 -15.93 -2.99 3.93
CA ASP A 17 -16.55 -2.64 2.65
C ASP A 17 -17.26 -1.28 2.68
N GLY A 18 -17.03 -0.46 3.71
CA GLY A 18 -17.60 0.87 3.83
C GLY A 18 -16.65 1.91 4.42
N GLY A 19 -16.93 3.18 4.12
CA GLY A 19 -16.23 4.34 4.66
C GLY A 19 -14.71 4.31 4.43
N ALA A 20 -13.97 4.85 5.40
CA ALA A 20 -12.53 5.02 5.31
C ALA A 20 -11.74 3.71 5.06
N CYS A 21 -12.20 2.57 5.59
CA CYS A 21 -11.54 1.27 5.35
C CYS A 21 -11.57 0.91 3.86
N ALA A 22 -12.76 1.02 3.25
CA ALA A 22 -12.92 0.73 1.83
C ALA A 22 -12.14 1.73 0.95
N ASP A 23 -12.12 3.00 1.34
CA ASP A 23 -11.41 4.05 0.58
C ASP A 23 -9.89 3.83 0.60
N VAL A 24 -9.31 3.50 1.76
CA VAL A 24 -7.86 3.20 1.88
C VAL A 24 -7.50 1.95 1.10
N LEU A 25 -8.27 0.87 1.22
CA LEU A 25 -8.02 -0.37 0.46
C LEU A 25 -8.19 -0.19 -1.05
N ALA A 26 -9.11 0.67 -1.48
CA ALA A 26 -9.24 1.05 -2.88
C ALA A 26 -8.01 1.84 -3.38
N GLN A 27 -7.49 2.75 -2.55
CA GLN A 27 -6.29 3.53 -2.85
C GLN A 27 -5.04 2.65 -2.91
N GLU A 28 -4.89 1.70 -1.98
CA GLU A 28 -3.83 0.68 -1.97
C GLU A 28 -3.82 -0.12 -3.29
N ARG A 29 -4.97 -0.68 -3.67
CA ARG A 29 -5.11 -1.44 -4.93
C ARG A 29 -4.81 -0.59 -6.16
N ARG A 30 -5.25 0.68 -6.16
CA ARG A 30 -4.95 1.64 -7.23
C ARG A 30 -3.44 1.91 -7.33
N TRP A 31 -2.77 2.02 -6.19
CA TRP A 31 -1.33 2.25 -6.13
C TRP A 31 -0.54 1.07 -6.69
N LEU A 32 -0.80 -0.15 -6.22
CA LEU A 32 -0.13 -1.37 -6.68
C LEU A 32 -0.32 -1.59 -8.19
N THR A 33 -1.54 -1.35 -8.69
CA THR A 33 -1.85 -1.44 -10.13
C THR A 33 -1.02 -0.43 -10.93
N ALA A 34 -0.99 0.82 -10.49
CA ALA A 34 -0.26 1.89 -11.17
C ALA A 34 1.27 1.66 -11.20
N ILE A 35 1.83 1.08 -10.12
CA ILE A 35 3.24 0.66 -10.10
C ILE A 35 3.48 -0.35 -11.23
N THR A 36 2.71 -1.44 -11.27
CA THR A 36 2.93 -2.50 -12.27
C THR A 36 2.63 -2.08 -13.70
N ASP A 37 1.71 -1.13 -13.90
CA ASP A 37 1.39 -0.57 -15.22
C ASP A 37 2.43 0.45 -15.71
N GLY A 38 3.34 0.90 -14.83
CA GLY A 38 4.30 1.95 -15.14
C GLY A 38 3.68 3.35 -15.19
N ASP A 39 2.50 3.55 -14.57
CA ASP A 39 1.79 4.83 -14.54
C ASP A 39 2.37 5.77 -13.47
N ARG A 40 3.45 6.44 -13.86
CA ARG A 40 4.15 7.43 -13.02
C ARG A 40 3.22 8.55 -12.54
N ALA A 41 2.29 9.02 -13.37
CA ALA A 41 1.42 10.14 -13.02
C ALA A 41 0.42 9.73 -11.93
N THR A 42 -0.14 8.52 -12.04
CA THR A 42 -1.00 7.99 -10.97
C THR A 42 -0.21 7.75 -9.70
N VAL A 43 0.95 7.09 -9.75
CA VAL A 43 1.79 6.88 -8.55
C VAL A 43 2.10 8.24 -7.90
N GLU A 44 2.55 9.21 -8.68
CA GLU A 44 2.86 10.55 -8.19
C GLU A 44 1.66 11.23 -7.49
N SER A 45 0.44 11.04 -8.00
CA SER A 45 -0.78 11.58 -7.38
C SER A 45 -1.16 10.93 -6.05
N ILE A 46 -0.73 9.68 -5.81
CA ILE A 46 -1.03 8.91 -4.60
C ILE A 46 -0.04 9.26 -3.49
N LEU A 47 1.23 9.46 -3.83
CA LEU A 47 2.29 9.70 -2.84
C LEU A 47 2.18 11.11 -2.24
N ALA A 48 2.09 11.17 -0.92
CA ALA A 48 2.18 12.42 -0.15
C ALA A 48 3.53 13.13 -0.44
N PRO A 49 3.61 14.47 -0.37
CA PRO A 49 4.84 15.20 -0.66
C PRO A 49 6.06 14.76 0.15
N SER A 50 5.86 14.32 1.39
CA SER A 50 6.90 13.85 2.30
C SER A 50 7.11 12.33 2.30
N PHE A 51 6.59 11.62 1.30
CA PHE A 51 6.63 10.16 1.24
C PHE A 51 8.03 9.58 1.41
N LYS A 52 8.10 8.47 2.16
CA LYS A 52 9.29 7.64 2.37
C LYS A 52 8.95 6.18 2.17
N HIS A 53 9.86 5.45 1.55
CA HIS A 53 9.72 4.02 1.31
C HIS A 53 11.02 3.32 1.70
N ILE A 54 10.91 2.25 2.49
CA ILE A 54 12.03 1.35 2.76
C ILE A 54 11.73 0.04 2.04
N ASP A 55 12.41 -0.19 0.92
CA ASP A 55 12.15 -1.38 0.10
C ASP A 55 12.52 -2.69 0.83
N SER A 56 12.16 -3.82 0.24
CA SER A 56 12.41 -5.14 0.85
C SER A 56 13.89 -5.51 1.01
N THR A 57 14.82 -4.71 0.45
CA THR A 57 16.28 -4.81 0.66
C THR A 57 16.79 -3.89 1.78
N GLY A 58 15.94 -3.03 2.31
CA GLY A 58 16.25 -2.04 3.34
C GLY A 58 16.71 -0.69 2.79
N LYS A 59 16.60 -0.45 1.48
CA LYS A 59 16.99 0.83 0.87
C LYS A 59 15.91 1.87 1.13
N LEU A 60 16.31 3.00 1.70
CA LEU A 60 15.44 4.17 1.86
C LEU A 60 15.35 4.96 0.54
N LEU A 61 14.12 5.16 0.07
CA LEU A 61 13.75 5.94 -1.09
C LEU A 61 12.91 7.14 -0.64
N ASP A 62 13.13 8.29 -1.28
CA ASP A 62 12.18 9.41 -1.24
C ASP A 62 11.16 9.33 -2.37
N ARG A 63 10.14 10.20 -2.30
CA ARG A 63 9.08 10.31 -3.31
C ARG A 63 9.60 10.44 -4.75
N ALA A 64 10.64 11.24 -4.98
CA ALA A 64 11.11 11.48 -6.34
C ALA A 64 11.83 10.25 -6.89
N GLN A 65 12.62 9.58 -6.04
CA GLN A 65 13.26 8.32 -6.36
C GLN A 65 12.24 7.21 -6.63
N GLU A 66 11.17 7.15 -5.84
CA GLU A 66 10.06 6.21 -6.02
C GLU A 66 9.40 6.39 -7.39
N VAL A 67 8.92 7.61 -7.69
CA VAL A 67 8.25 7.92 -8.97
C VAL A 67 9.17 7.67 -10.16
N ALA A 68 10.46 7.96 -10.03
CA ALA A 68 11.43 7.72 -11.10
C ALA A 68 11.69 6.23 -11.37
N ALA A 69 11.57 5.37 -10.35
CA ALA A 69 11.76 3.93 -10.45
C ALA A 69 10.56 3.19 -11.05
N VAL A 70 9.39 3.83 -11.14
CA VAL A 70 8.19 3.23 -11.73
C VAL A 70 8.38 3.00 -13.23
N GLU A 71 8.34 1.73 -13.61
CA GLU A 71 8.40 1.23 -14.97
C GLU A 71 7.44 0.04 -15.11
N LYS A 72 6.93 -0.20 -16.31
CA LYS A 72 5.98 -1.29 -16.55
C LYS A 72 6.60 -2.63 -16.17
N ALA A 73 5.96 -3.34 -15.25
CA ALA A 73 6.39 -4.65 -14.79
C ALA A 73 5.70 -5.77 -15.60
N PRO A 74 6.36 -6.94 -15.79
CA PRO A 74 5.74 -8.11 -16.40
C PRO A 74 4.91 -8.94 -15.40
N PHE A 75 4.77 -8.49 -14.15
CA PHE A 75 4.05 -9.19 -13.08
C PHE A 75 2.95 -8.31 -12.48
N THR A 76 2.01 -8.93 -11.77
CA THR A 76 1.01 -8.24 -10.96
C THR A 76 1.34 -8.33 -9.48
N MET A 77 0.89 -7.34 -8.72
CA MET A 77 0.93 -7.31 -7.25
C MET A 77 -0.45 -7.66 -6.72
N ASN A 78 -0.52 -8.65 -5.83
CA ASN A 78 -1.76 -9.24 -5.34
C ASN A 78 -1.75 -9.18 -3.81
N PRO A 79 -2.29 -8.11 -3.19
CA PRO A 79 -2.31 -7.97 -1.75
C PRO A 79 -3.33 -8.93 -1.12
N SER A 80 -3.02 -9.40 0.08
CA SER A 80 -3.82 -10.33 0.87
C SER A 80 -3.48 -10.17 2.34
N GLU A 81 -4.32 -10.70 3.24
CA GLU A 81 -4.13 -10.56 4.69
C GLU A 81 -4.07 -9.09 5.13
N GLN A 82 -4.87 -8.24 4.49
CA GLN A 82 -4.84 -6.80 4.70
C GLN A 82 -5.53 -6.43 6.01
N LEU A 83 -4.75 -5.95 6.96
CA LEU A 83 -5.21 -5.48 8.27
C LEU A 83 -5.10 -3.96 8.28
N VAL A 84 -6.23 -3.27 8.40
CA VAL A 84 -6.30 -1.81 8.42
C VAL A 84 -6.61 -1.32 9.83
N ASP A 85 -5.73 -0.49 10.38
CA ASP A 85 -5.96 0.22 11.64
C ASP A 85 -6.16 1.72 11.36
N LEU A 86 -7.36 2.23 11.64
CA LEU A 86 -7.71 3.64 11.45
C LEU A 86 -7.44 4.45 12.71
N ALA A 87 -6.63 5.50 12.59
CA ALA A 87 -6.27 6.42 13.66
C ALA A 87 -6.57 7.87 13.22
N GLY A 88 -7.83 8.30 13.36
CA GLY A 88 -8.27 9.63 12.95
C GLY A 88 -8.13 9.84 11.44
N ASP A 89 -7.23 10.73 11.03
CA ASP A 89 -6.92 11.02 9.62
C ASP A 89 -5.78 10.15 9.05
N THR A 90 -5.36 9.11 9.79
CA THR A 90 -4.28 8.20 9.40
C THR A 90 -4.80 6.77 9.31
N ALA A 91 -4.30 5.99 8.36
CA ALA A 91 -4.55 4.56 8.27
C ALA A 91 -3.21 3.82 8.20
N VAL A 92 -3.09 2.74 8.95
CA VAL A 92 -1.95 1.81 8.84
C VAL A 92 -2.48 0.52 8.23
N VAL A 93 -1.89 0.09 7.12
CA VAL A 93 -2.24 -1.12 6.40
C VAL A 93 -1.08 -2.09 6.51
N HIS A 94 -1.31 -3.25 7.10
CA HIS A 94 -0.39 -4.38 7.05
C HIS A 94 -0.92 -5.42 6.08
N GLY A 95 -0.06 -6.09 5.32
CA GLY A 95 -0.51 -7.16 4.43
C GLY A 95 0.61 -7.98 3.84
N VAL A 96 0.25 -8.99 3.03
CA VAL A 96 1.17 -9.72 2.17
C VAL A 96 0.90 -9.37 0.72
N ASN A 97 1.88 -8.82 0.03
CA ASN A 97 1.86 -8.69 -1.41
C ASN A 97 2.49 -9.94 -2.05
N THR A 98 1.78 -10.56 -2.98
CA THR A 98 2.31 -11.68 -3.78
C THR A 98 2.51 -11.22 -5.22
N LEU A 99 3.76 -11.22 -5.66
CA LEU A 99 4.13 -10.85 -7.03
C LEU A 99 3.97 -12.07 -7.94
N MET A 100 3.14 -11.94 -8.97
CA MET A 100 2.73 -13.04 -9.85
C MET A 100 3.05 -12.74 -11.32
N ASP A 101 3.76 -13.65 -11.99
CA ASP A 101 3.85 -13.69 -13.45
C ASP A 101 2.99 -14.85 -13.96
N GLY A 102 1.78 -14.53 -14.41
CA GLY A 102 0.76 -15.52 -14.70
C GLY A 102 0.41 -16.35 -13.46
N SER A 103 0.69 -17.65 -13.50
CA SER A 103 0.49 -18.57 -12.36
C SER A 103 1.72 -18.74 -11.47
N ASN A 104 2.85 -18.14 -11.83
CA ASN A 104 4.12 -18.31 -11.11
C ASN A 104 4.26 -17.24 -10.02
N VAL A 105 4.48 -17.66 -8.79
CA VAL A 105 4.84 -16.78 -7.68
C VAL A 105 6.32 -16.39 -7.83
N LEU A 106 6.59 -15.10 -8.02
CA LEU A 106 7.95 -14.56 -8.12
C LEU A 106 8.53 -14.21 -6.75
N ALA A 107 7.71 -13.57 -5.91
CA ALA A 107 8.09 -13.12 -4.58
C ALA A 107 6.85 -12.96 -3.69
N ARG A 108 7.10 -12.95 -2.38
CA ARG A 108 6.11 -12.59 -1.36
C ARG A 108 6.74 -11.62 -0.39
N GLU A 109 6.03 -10.55 -0.08
CA GLU A 109 6.53 -9.47 0.77
C GLU A 109 5.47 -9.14 1.81
N ARG A 110 5.88 -9.04 3.08
CA ARG A 110 5.05 -8.45 4.13
C ARG A 110 5.26 -6.94 4.06
N PHE A 111 4.18 -6.16 4.00
CA PHE A 111 4.25 -4.71 3.91
C PHE A 111 3.58 -4.02 5.09
N THR A 112 3.98 -2.77 5.33
CA THR A 112 3.31 -1.79 6.18
C THR A 112 3.25 -0.47 5.44
N ASP A 113 2.04 -0.08 5.06
CA ASP A 113 1.79 1.18 4.36
C ASP A 113 0.97 2.10 5.25
N VAL A 114 1.41 3.35 5.34
CA VAL A 114 0.76 4.38 6.14
C VAL A 114 0.16 5.38 5.19
N PHE A 115 -1.15 5.59 5.29
CA PHE A 115 -1.89 6.59 4.54
C PHE A 115 -2.30 7.74 5.45
N VAL A 116 -2.40 8.93 4.86
CA VAL A 116 -2.92 10.13 5.51
C VAL A 116 -4.02 10.76 4.66
N LEU A 117 -5.13 11.12 5.29
CA LEU A 117 -6.25 11.79 4.65
C LEU A 117 -5.94 13.29 4.53
N ARG A 118 -5.96 13.81 3.30
CA ARG A 118 -5.75 15.23 2.99
C ARG A 118 -6.75 15.66 1.94
N ASN A 119 -7.58 16.65 2.26
CA ASN A 119 -8.62 17.18 1.36
C ASN A 119 -9.49 16.05 0.76
N ASP A 120 -10.01 15.18 1.64
CA ASP A 120 -10.85 14.02 1.28
C ASP A 120 -10.16 12.99 0.35
N THR A 121 -8.83 13.02 0.26
CA THR A 121 -8.04 12.05 -0.50
C THR A 121 -7.02 11.35 0.39
N TRP A 122 -7.01 10.02 0.37
CA TRP A 122 -5.98 9.22 1.04
C TRP A 122 -4.68 9.26 0.23
N MET A 123 -3.60 9.70 0.87
CA MET A 123 -2.28 9.77 0.27
C MET A 123 -1.32 8.84 1.01
N ALA A 124 -0.51 8.08 0.28
CA ALA A 124 0.53 7.24 0.88
C ALA A 124 1.59 8.15 1.51
N LEU A 125 1.78 8.02 2.82
CA LEU A 125 2.74 8.77 3.62
C LEU A 125 4.04 7.98 3.82
N SER A 126 3.94 6.67 4.01
CA SER A 126 5.10 5.79 4.19
C SER A 126 4.80 4.39 3.66
N ALA A 127 5.83 3.69 3.18
CA ALA A 127 5.77 2.26 2.89
C ALA A 127 7.02 1.56 3.42
N GLN A 128 6.86 0.29 3.77
CA GLN A 128 7.99 -0.57 4.13
C GLN A 128 7.65 -2.04 3.91
N GLU A 129 8.56 -2.76 3.27
CA GLU A 129 8.41 -4.17 2.97
C GLU A 129 9.47 -5.03 3.66
N THR A 130 9.17 -6.32 3.74
CA THR A 130 10.11 -7.35 4.19
C THR A 130 9.86 -8.60 3.36
N THR A 131 10.90 -9.08 2.67
CA THR A 131 10.84 -10.33 1.90
C THR A 131 10.47 -11.49 2.83
N LEU A 132 9.47 -12.27 2.43
CA LEU A 132 9.09 -13.53 3.07
C LEU A 132 9.88 -14.69 2.43
N ARG A 133 10.43 -15.57 3.27
CA ARG A 133 11.17 -16.78 2.86
C ARG A 133 10.33 -18.04 3.00
#